data_AF-A0A8T0XVI0-F1
#
_entry.id   AF-A0A8T0XVI0-F1
#
_cell.length_a   1.000
_cell.length_b   1.000
_cell.length_c   1.000
_cell.angle_alpha   90.00
_cell.angle_beta   90.00
_cell.angle_gamma   90.00
#
_symmetry.space_group_name_H-M   'P 1'
#
loop_
_entity.id
_entity.type
_entity.pdbx_description
1 polymer ?
#
loop_
_entity_poly.entity_id
_entity_poly.type
_entity_poly.pdbx_seq_one_letter_code
_entity_poly.pdbx_strand_id
1 'polypeptide(L)'
;MKTHMMTHPEFSQSFWASTSLLMKRQLTITKRETTALIGRLIMNTIIALLCSSVYYQFDLTDFQVAMGIMFEAILNLSIGQAAQIPTVMAARDVFYKQRGANFFRTASYVLSNFVNQAPPIILESVIFGTIIYWMCGFVSSFWSFLIFLVVLCLTNLALAAFFFFLASASPNLNVANPISSVAVLYICVFAGYTITKDQIPDYLIWLYWGNPIAWGIRALAVNG
;
A
#
# COMPACT_ATOMS: atom_id res chain seq x y z
N MET A 1 50.21 -1.05 30.06
CA MET A 1 50.02 -1.31 28.62
C MET A 1 48.56 -1.05 28.28
N LYS A 2 48.21 0.20 27.92
CA LYS A 2 46.84 0.58 27.52
C LYS A 2 46.72 0.36 26.02
N THR A 3 46.17 -0.77 25.64
CA THR A 3 45.96 -1.16 24.24
C THR A 3 44.97 -0.19 23.59
N HIS A 4 45.39 0.48 22.53
CA HIS A 4 44.51 1.27 21.66
C HIS A 4 43.47 0.33 21.05
N MET A 5 42.27 0.25 21.63
CA MET A 5 41.10 -0.28 20.91
C MET A 5 40.78 0.73 19.82
N MET A 6 41.22 0.45 18.59
CA MET A 6 40.72 1.16 17.42
C MET A 6 39.19 1.03 17.45
N THR A 7 38.50 2.16 17.60
CA THR A 7 37.05 2.22 17.51
C THR A 7 36.66 1.88 16.08
N HIS A 8 36.49 0.59 15.79
CA HIS A 8 35.92 0.16 14.52
C HIS A 8 34.50 0.74 14.44
N PRO A 9 34.15 1.43 13.35
CA PRO A 9 32.81 1.96 13.21
C PRO A 9 31.81 0.81 13.25
N GLU A 10 30.70 0.98 13.98
CA GLU A 10 29.65 -0.04 14.14
C GLU A 10 29.15 -0.56 12.77
N PHE A 11 29.25 0.25 11.72
CA PHE A 11 28.96 -0.13 10.33
C PHE A 11 30.17 0.15 9.43
N SER A 12 30.49 -0.80 8.54
CA SER A 12 31.63 -0.68 7.62
C SER A 12 31.39 0.25 6.42
N GLN A 13 30.12 0.54 6.10
CA GLN A 13 29.70 1.32 4.92
C GLN A 13 28.92 2.57 5.31
N SER A 14 28.97 3.59 4.45
CA SER A 14 28.14 4.78 4.61
C SER A 14 26.66 4.46 4.40
N PHE A 15 25.77 5.29 4.96
CA PHE A 15 24.31 5.09 4.87
C PHE A 15 23.84 4.87 3.43
N TRP A 16 24.27 5.74 2.51
CA TRP A 16 23.86 5.69 1.10
C TRP A 16 24.46 4.50 0.34
N ALA A 17 25.70 4.12 0.66
CA ALA A 17 26.33 2.92 0.09
C ALA A 17 25.57 1.65 0.50
N SER A 18 25.22 1.52 1.80
CA SER A 18 24.38 0.43 2.28
C SER A 18 23.00 0.45 1.64
N THR A 19 22.29 1.59 1.62
CA THR A 19 20.94 1.69 1.05
C THR A 19 20.90 1.33 -0.45
N SER A 20 21.87 1.80 -1.23
CA SER A 20 21.94 1.49 -2.67
C SER A 20 22.24 0.00 -2.93
N LEU A 21 23.11 -0.62 -2.12
CA LEU A 21 23.41 -2.04 -2.21
C LEU A 21 22.17 -2.89 -1.86
N LEU A 22 21.48 -2.55 -0.77
CA LEU A 22 20.23 -3.21 -0.39
C LEU A 22 19.16 -3.04 -1.48
N MET A 23 19.08 -1.86 -2.07
CA MET A 23 18.15 -1.59 -3.15
C MET A 23 18.42 -2.47 -4.38
N LYS A 24 19.67 -2.55 -4.85
CA LYS A 24 20.06 -3.44 -5.97
C LYS A 24 19.75 -4.91 -5.67
N ARG A 25 20.01 -5.35 -4.44
CA ARG A 25 19.71 -6.73 -4.03
C ARG A 25 18.22 -7.02 -4.07
N GLN A 26 17.42 -6.14 -3.46
CA GLN A 26 15.97 -6.31 -3.39
C GLN A 26 15.35 -6.25 -4.79
N LEU A 27 15.78 -5.33 -5.66
CA LEU A 27 15.39 -5.34 -7.09
C LEU A 27 15.70 -6.68 -7.76
N THR A 28 16.87 -7.26 -7.49
CA THR A 28 17.26 -8.55 -8.08
C THR A 28 16.36 -9.68 -7.58
N ILE A 29 15.96 -9.67 -6.30
CA ILE A 29 15.02 -10.64 -5.73
C ILE A 29 13.65 -10.46 -6.37
N THR A 30 13.12 -9.24 -6.39
CA THR A 30 11.83 -8.91 -7.00
C THR A 30 11.78 -9.25 -8.49
N LYS A 31 12.88 -9.01 -9.24
CA LYS A 31 13.00 -9.41 -10.65
C LYS A 31 13.15 -10.91 -10.88
N ARG A 32 13.51 -11.70 -9.86
CA ARG A 32 13.54 -13.16 -9.94
C ARG A 32 12.19 -13.76 -9.59
N GLU A 33 11.41 -13.09 -8.75
CA GLU A 33 10.04 -13.47 -8.38
C GLU A 33 8.98 -12.91 -9.36
N THR A 34 9.33 -12.72 -10.63
CA THR A 34 8.42 -12.16 -11.65
C THR A 34 7.15 -12.97 -11.82
N THR A 35 7.20 -14.29 -11.60
CA THR A 35 6.01 -15.15 -11.69
C THR A 35 4.95 -14.77 -10.65
N ALA A 36 5.36 -14.43 -9.43
CA ALA A 36 4.42 -14.00 -8.38
C ALA A 36 3.84 -12.61 -8.70
N LEU A 37 4.65 -11.70 -9.23
CA LEU A 37 4.20 -10.38 -9.67
C LEU A 37 3.22 -10.45 -10.84
N ILE A 38 3.50 -11.28 -11.84
CA ILE A 38 2.60 -11.48 -12.98
C ILE A 38 1.28 -12.11 -12.51
N GLY A 39 1.34 -13.12 -11.65
CA GLY A 39 0.14 -13.73 -11.07
C GLY A 39 -0.74 -12.73 -10.34
N ARG A 40 -0.13 -11.85 -9.52
CA ARG A 40 -0.83 -10.74 -8.86
C ARG A 40 -1.44 -9.77 -9.85
N LEU A 41 -0.69 -9.35 -10.87
CA LEU A 41 -1.17 -8.41 -11.89
C LEU A 41 -2.38 -8.99 -12.66
N ILE A 42 -2.34 -10.27 -13.03
CA ILE A 42 -3.44 -10.96 -13.70
C ILE A 42 -4.67 -11.01 -12.78
N MET A 43 -4.50 -11.44 -11.53
CA MET A 43 -5.60 -11.53 -10.57
C MET A 43 -6.23 -10.15 -10.32
N ASN A 44 -5.41 -9.12 -10.13
CA ASN A 44 -5.87 -7.75 -9.93
C ASN A 44 -6.62 -7.21 -11.16
N THR A 45 -6.17 -7.55 -12.36
CA THR A 45 -6.84 -7.18 -13.62
C THR A 45 -8.21 -7.87 -13.74
N ILE A 46 -8.30 -9.16 -13.40
CA ILE A 46 -9.58 -9.89 -13.40
C ILE A 46 -10.56 -9.27 -12.40
N ILE A 47 -10.10 -8.96 -11.18
CA ILE A 47 -10.93 -8.30 -10.17
C ILE A 47 -11.39 -6.92 -10.68
N ALA A 48 -10.50 -6.13 -11.28
CA ALA A 48 -10.85 -4.83 -11.85
C ALA A 48 -11.97 -4.95 -12.90
N LEU A 49 -11.87 -5.93 -13.81
CA LEU A 49 -12.88 -6.19 -14.83
C LEU A 49 -14.21 -6.63 -14.23
N LEU A 50 -14.18 -7.51 -13.23
CA LEU A 50 -15.39 -7.95 -12.53
C LEU A 50 -16.07 -6.78 -11.81
N CYS A 51 -15.35 -6.03 -10.98
CA CYS A 51 -15.87 -4.87 -10.26
C CYS A 51 -16.44 -3.82 -11.23
N SER A 52 -15.71 -3.48 -12.28
CA SER A 52 -16.17 -2.47 -13.26
C SER A 52 -17.33 -2.94 -14.13
N SER A 53 -17.48 -4.26 -14.37
CA SER A 53 -18.63 -4.78 -15.11
C SER A 53 -19.96 -4.59 -14.36
N VAL A 54 -19.93 -4.56 -13.03
CA VAL A 54 -21.12 -4.34 -12.18
C VAL A 54 -21.64 -2.90 -12.33
N TYR A 55 -20.74 -1.94 -12.49
CA TYR A 55 -21.07 -0.51 -12.63
C TYR A 55 -20.83 0.01 -14.05
N TYR A 56 -20.99 -0.86 -15.05
CA TYR A 56 -20.71 -0.51 -16.44
C TYR A 56 -21.59 0.66 -16.88
N GLN A 57 -20.95 1.77 -17.26
CA GLN A 57 -21.62 3.02 -17.68
C GLN A 57 -22.72 3.47 -16.71
N PHE A 58 -22.39 3.62 -15.43
CA PHE A 58 -23.34 4.14 -14.45
C PHE A 58 -23.72 5.59 -14.75
N ASP A 59 -24.88 6.02 -14.24
CA ASP A 59 -25.32 7.41 -14.38
C ASP A 59 -24.50 8.32 -13.45
N LEU A 60 -23.75 9.26 -14.04
CA LEU A 60 -22.89 10.21 -13.32
C LEU A 60 -23.67 11.11 -12.35
N THR A 61 -24.99 11.21 -12.49
CA THR A 61 -25.84 11.95 -11.55
C THR A 61 -25.97 11.27 -10.19
N ASP A 62 -25.70 9.97 -10.10
CA ASP A 62 -25.68 9.23 -8.85
C ASP A 62 -24.32 9.31 -8.17
N PHE A 63 -24.16 10.39 -7.39
CA PHE A 63 -22.95 10.65 -6.60
C PHE A 63 -22.67 9.54 -5.57
N GLN A 64 -23.70 8.85 -5.07
CA GLN A 64 -23.53 7.77 -4.11
C GLN A 64 -22.89 6.55 -4.77
N VAL A 65 -23.32 6.19 -5.97
CA VAL A 65 -22.72 5.12 -6.76
C VAL A 65 -21.27 5.45 -7.13
N ALA A 66 -20.99 6.70 -7.54
CA ALA A 66 -19.63 7.14 -7.82
C ALA A 66 -18.68 6.95 -6.63
N MET A 67 -19.10 7.38 -5.42
CA MET A 67 -18.32 7.16 -4.20
C MET A 67 -18.17 5.67 -3.86
N GLY A 68 -19.19 4.86 -4.12
CA GLY A 68 -19.17 3.41 -3.90
C GLY A 68 -18.12 2.71 -4.77
N ILE A 69 -18.06 3.03 -6.06
CA ILE A 69 -17.06 2.50 -6.98
C ILE A 69 -15.64 2.86 -6.51
N MET A 70 -15.44 4.10 -6.05
CA MET A 70 -14.14 4.55 -5.54
C MET A 70 -13.75 3.82 -4.24
N PHE A 71 -14.70 3.68 -3.31
CA PHE A 71 -14.48 2.94 -2.07
C PHE A 71 -14.11 1.49 -2.37
N GLU A 72 -14.85 0.83 -3.25
CA GLU A 72 -14.59 -0.55 -3.68
C GLU A 72 -13.23 -0.67 -4.37
N ALA A 73 -12.84 0.29 -5.20
CA ALA A 73 -11.57 0.29 -5.88
C ALA A 73 -10.38 0.32 -4.89
N ILE A 74 -10.43 1.25 -3.94
CA ILE A 74 -9.36 1.39 -2.93
C ILE A 74 -9.37 0.19 -1.97
N LEU A 75 -10.55 -0.32 -1.61
CA LEU A 75 -10.68 -1.51 -0.76
C LEU A 75 -10.04 -2.76 -1.38
N ASN A 76 -10.31 -3.04 -2.65
CA ASN A 76 -9.72 -4.18 -3.35
C ASN A 76 -8.18 -4.09 -3.39
N LEU A 77 -7.64 -2.91 -3.70
CA LEU A 77 -6.19 -2.67 -3.65
C LEU A 77 -5.62 -2.84 -2.22
N SER A 78 -6.36 -2.38 -1.20
CA SER A 78 -5.99 -2.54 0.22
C SER A 78 -5.86 -4.01 0.62
N ILE A 79 -6.82 -4.85 0.21
CA ILE A 79 -6.79 -6.29 0.46
C ILE A 79 -5.56 -6.92 -0.21
N GLY A 80 -5.21 -6.47 -1.41
CA GLY A 80 -3.97 -6.86 -2.10
C GLY A 80 -2.70 -6.53 -1.31
N GLN A 81 -2.66 -5.38 -0.63
CA GLN A 81 -1.53 -5.01 0.24
C GLN A 81 -1.48 -5.87 1.51
N ALA A 82 -2.63 -6.18 2.11
CA ALA A 82 -2.71 -7.05 3.29
C ALA A 82 -2.16 -8.45 3.00
N ALA A 83 -2.34 -8.96 1.76
CA ALA A 83 -1.80 -10.25 1.33
C ALA A 83 -0.26 -10.31 1.29
N GLN A 84 0.45 -9.17 1.40
CA GLN A 84 1.92 -9.13 1.46
C GLN A 84 2.49 -9.34 2.87
N ILE A 85 1.65 -9.34 3.91
CA ILE A 85 2.08 -9.55 5.30
C ILE A 85 2.96 -10.82 5.46
N PRO A 86 2.57 -11.99 4.93
CA PRO A 86 3.39 -13.20 5.06
C PRO A 86 4.77 -13.08 4.43
N THR A 87 4.86 -12.45 3.25
CA THR A 87 6.13 -12.22 2.54
C THR A 87 7.06 -11.32 3.35
N VAL A 88 6.52 -10.23 3.92
CA VAL A 88 7.30 -9.32 4.78
C VAL A 88 7.78 -10.04 6.05
N MET A 89 6.91 -10.85 6.67
CA MET A 89 7.28 -11.61 7.86
C MET A 89 8.33 -12.68 7.59
N ALA A 90 8.27 -13.37 6.44
CA ALA A 90 9.28 -14.34 6.04
C ALA A 90 10.66 -13.70 5.83
N ALA A 91 10.71 -12.45 5.33
CA ALA A 91 11.96 -11.70 5.14
C ALA A 91 12.60 -11.22 6.46
N ARG A 92 11.85 -11.25 7.57
CA ARG A 92 12.26 -10.73 8.89
C ARG A 92 13.45 -11.48 9.49
N ASP A 93 13.48 -12.80 9.37
CA ASP A 93 14.57 -13.62 9.94
C ASP A 93 15.91 -13.33 9.26
N VAL A 94 15.87 -13.17 7.94
CA VAL A 94 17.04 -12.77 7.14
C VAL A 94 17.51 -11.38 7.55
N PHE A 95 16.56 -10.44 7.75
CA PHE A 95 16.86 -9.10 8.22
C PHE A 95 17.54 -9.11 9.60
N TYR A 96 17.00 -9.84 10.59
CA TYR A 96 17.59 -9.87 11.93
C TYR A 96 18.98 -10.48 11.96
N LYS A 97 19.22 -11.55 11.20
CA LYS A 97 20.58 -12.12 11.06
C LYS A 97 21.56 -11.10 10.48
N GLN A 98 21.15 -10.37 9.44
CA GLN A 98 22.01 -9.37 8.79
C GLN A 98 22.23 -8.12 9.66
N ARG A 99 21.21 -7.69 10.41
CA ARG A 99 21.30 -6.57 11.34
C ARG A 99 22.16 -6.90 12.55
N GLY A 100 22.07 -8.12 13.08
CA GLY A 100 22.90 -8.60 14.19
C GLY A 100 24.38 -8.72 13.83
N ALA A 101 24.69 -8.97 12.55
CA ALA A 101 26.05 -8.89 12.01
C ALA A 101 26.47 -7.47 11.57
N ASN A 102 25.68 -6.44 11.88
CA ASN A 102 25.94 -5.03 11.56
C ASN A 102 26.24 -4.73 10.07
N PHE A 103 25.66 -5.49 9.13
CA PHE A 103 25.84 -5.24 7.70
C PHE A 103 25.23 -3.91 7.22
N PHE A 104 24.13 -3.47 7.83
CA PHE A 104 23.42 -2.25 7.47
C PHE A 104 22.52 -1.76 8.60
N ARG A 105 22.12 -0.49 8.51
CA ARG A 105 21.17 0.16 9.44
C ARG A 105 19.73 -0.22 9.11
N THR A 106 18.87 -0.29 10.12
CA THR A 106 17.43 -0.54 9.94
C THR A 106 16.77 0.46 9.00
N ALA A 107 17.10 1.75 9.12
CA ALA A 107 16.56 2.80 8.26
C ALA A 107 16.93 2.60 6.77
N SER A 108 18.15 2.13 6.47
CA SER A 108 18.55 1.79 5.10
C SER A 108 17.69 0.66 4.53
N TYR A 109 17.40 -0.37 5.33
CA TYR A 109 16.56 -1.49 4.90
C TYR A 109 15.12 -1.07 4.63
N VAL A 110 14.50 -0.30 5.53
CA VAL A 110 13.12 0.17 5.34
C VAL A 110 13.01 1.04 4.10
N LEU A 111 13.93 1.99 3.92
CA LEU A 111 13.95 2.86 2.74
C LEU A 111 14.15 2.07 1.44
N SER A 112 15.10 1.12 1.43
CA SER A 112 15.29 0.25 0.27
C SER A 112 14.03 -0.57 -0.04
N ASN A 113 13.33 -1.12 0.95
CA ASN A 113 12.10 -1.88 0.70
C ASN A 113 10.98 -1.00 0.14
N PHE A 114 10.80 0.20 0.69
CA PHE A 114 9.78 1.12 0.21
C PHE A 114 10.00 1.50 -1.26
N VAL A 115 11.22 1.91 -1.61
CA VAL A 115 11.56 2.31 -2.99
C VAL A 115 11.41 1.15 -3.98
N ASN A 116 11.66 -0.09 -3.56
CA ASN A 116 11.52 -1.25 -4.45
C ASN A 116 10.09 -1.75 -4.60
N GLN A 117 9.25 -1.56 -3.59
CA GLN A 117 7.84 -1.94 -3.66
C GLN A 117 6.98 -0.87 -4.34
N ALA A 118 7.41 0.39 -4.36
CA ALA A 118 6.64 1.47 -4.97
C ALA A 118 6.34 1.24 -6.48
N PRO A 119 7.30 0.86 -7.35
CA PRO A 119 7.00 0.69 -8.78
C PRO A 119 5.97 -0.41 -9.08
N PRO A 120 6.04 -1.63 -8.49
CA PRO A 120 4.99 -2.63 -8.65
C PRO A 120 3.61 -2.15 -8.16
N ILE A 121 3.54 -1.49 -7.00
CA ILE A 121 2.27 -0.99 -6.43
C ILE A 121 1.66 0.08 -7.33
N ILE A 122 2.48 1.01 -7.84
CA ILE A 122 2.04 2.05 -8.78
C ILE A 122 1.53 1.40 -10.07
N LEU A 123 2.27 0.43 -10.63
CA LEU A 123 1.85 -0.27 -11.85
C LEU A 123 0.51 -0.99 -11.67
N GLU A 124 0.34 -1.73 -10.58
CA GLU A 124 -0.93 -2.39 -10.24
C GLU A 124 -2.08 -1.39 -10.11
N SER A 125 -1.83 -0.26 -9.42
CA SER A 125 -2.83 0.80 -9.23
C SER A 125 -3.22 1.48 -10.54
N VAL A 126 -2.25 1.73 -11.42
CA VAL A 126 -2.50 2.35 -12.73
C VAL A 126 -3.34 1.45 -13.61
N ILE A 127 -3.00 0.15 -13.70
CA ILE A 127 -3.77 -0.81 -14.51
C ILE A 127 -5.20 -0.93 -13.97
N PHE A 128 -5.33 -1.15 -12.67
CA PHE A 128 -6.62 -1.30 -12.00
C PHE A 128 -7.49 -0.04 -12.13
N GLY A 129 -6.91 1.13 -11.82
CA GLY A 129 -7.59 2.41 -11.91
C GLY A 129 -7.99 2.77 -13.33
N THR A 130 -7.16 2.48 -14.33
CA THR A 130 -7.50 2.73 -15.74
C THR A 130 -8.71 1.92 -16.16
N ILE A 131 -8.76 0.63 -15.82
CA ILE A 131 -9.90 -0.23 -16.15
C ILE A 131 -11.18 0.31 -15.52
N ILE A 132 -11.16 0.58 -14.21
CA ILE A 132 -12.35 1.10 -13.50
C ILE A 132 -12.80 2.44 -14.07
N TYR A 133 -11.88 3.38 -14.30
CA TYR A 133 -12.21 4.72 -14.78
C TYR A 133 -12.98 4.69 -16.10
N TRP A 134 -12.45 3.95 -17.08
CA TRP A 134 -13.01 3.91 -18.42
C TRP A 134 -14.24 3.00 -18.54
N MET A 135 -14.27 1.86 -17.83
CA MET A 135 -15.41 0.95 -17.89
C MET A 135 -16.64 1.46 -17.12
N CYS A 136 -16.43 2.12 -15.98
CA CYS A 136 -17.54 2.71 -15.24
C CYS A 136 -18.09 3.98 -15.92
N GLY A 137 -17.30 4.62 -16.81
CA GLY A 137 -17.74 5.79 -17.56
C GLY A 137 -17.58 7.11 -16.81
N PHE A 138 -16.51 7.26 -16.02
CA PHE A 138 -16.18 8.52 -15.36
C PHE A 138 -15.92 9.66 -16.37
N VAL A 139 -15.93 10.91 -15.89
CA VAL A 139 -15.79 12.12 -16.73
C VAL A 139 -14.59 12.03 -17.67
N SER A 140 -14.79 12.21 -18.97
CA SER A 140 -13.74 12.06 -20.01
C SER A 140 -12.74 13.22 -20.09
N SER A 141 -12.34 13.80 -18.95
CA SER A 141 -11.31 14.84 -18.86
C SER A 141 -9.95 14.23 -18.51
N PHE A 142 -8.91 14.62 -19.24
CA PHE A 142 -7.53 14.18 -18.99
C PHE A 142 -7.07 14.52 -17.56
N TRP A 143 -7.44 15.70 -17.06
CA TRP A 143 -7.05 16.14 -15.71
C TRP A 143 -7.76 15.35 -14.62
N SER A 144 -9.06 15.09 -14.77
CA SER A 144 -9.84 14.28 -13.82
C SER A 144 -9.30 12.85 -13.76
N PHE A 145 -8.94 12.26 -14.90
CA PHE A 145 -8.31 10.95 -14.97
C PHE A 145 -6.94 10.92 -14.27
N LEU A 146 -6.09 11.92 -14.53
CA LEU A 146 -4.77 11.99 -13.94
C LEU A 146 -4.85 12.13 -12.41
N ILE A 147 -5.72 13.01 -11.92
CA ILE A 147 -5.92 13.20 -10.48
C ILE A 147 -6.48 11.93 -9.85
N PHE A 148 -7.43 11.26 -10.53
CA PHE A 148 -7.94 9.97 -10.09
C PHE A 148 -6.83 8.94 -9.90
N LEU A 149 -5.96 8.77 -10.89
CA LEU A 149 -4.83 7.85 -10.81
C LEU A 149 -3.83 8.23 -9.71
N VAL A 150 -3.50 9.51 -9.57
CA VAL A 150 -2.54 9.98 -8.54
C VAL A 150 -3.08 9.72 -7.14
N VAL A 151 -4.35 10.04 -6.89
CA VAL A 151 -4.99 9.78 -5.59
C VAL A 151 -5.05 8.27 -5.31
N LEU A 152 -5.42 7.46 -6.30
CA LEU A 152 -5.46 6.00 -6.17
C LEU A 152 -4.07 5.41 -5.86
N CYS A 153 -3.02 5.89 -6.54
CA CYS A 153 -1.65 5.44 -6.29
C CYS A 153 -1.16 5.85 -4.90
N LEU A 154 -1.42 7.10 -4.48
CA LEU A 154 -0.98 7.61 -3.17
C LEU A 154 -1.68 6.89 -2.01
N THR A 155 -3.00 6.67 -2.13
CA THR A 155 -3.76 5.93 -1.12
C THR A 155 -3.30 4.48 -1.03
N ASN A 156 -3.05 3.81 -2.16
CA ASN A 156 -2.53 2.44 -2.16
C ASN A 156 -1.11 2.36 -1.56
N LEU A 157 -0.22 3.31 -1.88
CA LEU A 157 1.11 3.39 -1.25
C LEU A 157 1.03 3.61 0.27
N ALA A 158 0.11 4.46 0.72
CA ALA A 158 -0.11 4.69 2.15
C ALA A 158 -0.61 3.42 2.87
N LEU A 159 -1.54 2.68 2.25
CA LEU A 159 -2.03 1.40 2.76
C LEU A 159 -0.93 0.33 2.76
N ALA A 160 -0.10 0.27 1.72
CA ALA A 160 1.05 -0.62 1.67
C ALA A 160 2.04 -0.35 2.81
N ALA A 161 2.34 0.93 3.08
CA ALA A 161 3.19 1.32 4.21
C ALA A 161 2.56 0.95 5.55
N PHE A 162 1.24 1.12 5.70
CA PHE A 162 0.50 0.74 6.89
C PHE A 162 0.54 -0.78 7.15
N PHE A 163 0.27 -1.62 6.13
CA PHE A 163 0.36 -3.07 6.28
C PHE A 163 1.79 -3.57 6.46
N PHE A 164 2.79 -2.90 5.85
CA PHE A 164 4.19 -3.18 6.11
C PHE A 164 4.57 -2.90 7.57
N PHE A 165 4.08 -1.80 8.14
CA PHE A 165 4.26 -1.48 9.56
C PHE A 165 3.60 -2.53 10.45
N LEU A 166 2.35 -2.89 10.15
CA LEU A 166 1.60 -3.92 10.90
C LEU A 166 2.32 -5.28 10.86
N ALA A 167 2.81 -5.71 9.70
CA ALA A 167 3.59 -6.93 9.55
C ALA A 167 4.90 -6.88 10.36
N SER A 168 5.57 -5.72 10.37
CA SER A 168 6.82 -5.52 11.09
C SER A 168 6.65 -5.48 12.62
N ALA A 169 5.52 -4.92 13.09
CA ALA A 169 5.18 -4.83 14.51
C ALA A 169 4.66 -6.16 15.08
N SER A 170 4.06 -7.01 14.24
CA SER A 170 3.47 -8.27 14.66
C SER A 170 4.52 -9.35 14.98
N PRO A 171 4.33 -10.17 16.03
CA PRO A 171 5.30 -11.20 16.40
C PRO A 171 5.26 -12.43 15.48
N ASN A 172 4.07 -12.86 15.03
CA ASN A 172 3.87 -14.03 14.17
C ASN A 172 2.58 -13.89 13.34
N LEU A 173 2.38 -14.78 12.36
CA LEU A 173 1.22 -14.72 11.45
C LEU A 173 -0.12 -14.96 12.15
N ASN A 174 -0.13 -15.78 13.20
CA ASN A 174 -1.35 -16.04 13.98
C ASN A 174 -1.87 -14.77 14.68
N VAL A 175 -0.99 -13.80 14.94
CA VAL A 175 -1.35 -12.48 15.47
C VAL A 175 -1.55 -11.47 14.33
N ALA A 176 -0.71 -11.50 13.29
CA ALA A 176 -0.79 -10.52 12.21
C ALA A 176 -2.08 -10.63 11.38
N ASN A 177 -2.56 -11.84 11.09
CA ASN A 177 -3.78 -12.07 10.29
C ASN A 177 -5.07 -11.49 10.94
N PRO A 178 -5.39 -11.76 12.22
CA PRO A 178 -6.55 -11.16 12.84
C PRO A 178 -6.41 -9.64 12.98
N ILE A 179 -5.21 -9.12 13.28
CA ILE A 179 -4.99 -7.67 13.34
C ILE A 179 -5.19 -7.03 11.96
N SER A 180 -4.73 -7.65 10.87
CA SER A 180 -4.95 -7.13 9.52
C SER A 180 -6.43 -7.10 9.17
N SER A 181 -7.20 -8.11 9.58
CA SER A 181 -8.65 -8.18 9.37
C SER A 181 -9.39 -7.07 10.13
N VAL A 182 -9.01 -6.82 11.39
CA VAL A 182 -9.52 -5.68 12.17
C VAL A 182 -9.11 -4.35 11.55
N ALA A 183 -7.90 -4.26 11.01
CA ALA A 183 -7.43 -3.05 10.35
C ALA A 183 -8.18 -2.75 9.04
N VAL A 184 -8.48 -3.78 8.25
CA VAL A 184 -9.35 -3.65 7.06
C VAL A 184 -10.75 -3.21 7.49
N LEU A 185 -11.31 -3.77 8.56
CA LEU A 185 -12.61 -3.33 9.10
C LEU A 185 -12.59 -1.86 9.51
N TYR A 186 -11.54 -1.42 10.23
CA TYR A 186 -11.33 -0.02 10.57
C TYR A 186 -11.30 0.86 9.32
N ILE A 187 -10.53 0.46 8.32
CA ILE A 187 -10.40 1.18 7.05
C ILE A 187 -11.76 1.29 6.35
N CYS A 188 -12.58 0.23 6.35
CA CYS A 188 -13.92 0.23 5.76
C CYS A 188 -14.89 1.16 6.49
N VAL A 189 -15.03 0.98 7.81
CA VAL A 189 -16.04 1.68 8.63
C VAL A 189 -15.76 3.19 8.67
N PHE A 190 -14.50 3.57 8.80
CA PHE A 190 -14.08 4.96 8.91
C PHE A 190 -13.67 5.59 7.58
N ALA A 191 -14.03 5.00 6.43
CA ALA A 191 -13.71 5.56 5.11
C ALA A 191 -14.56 6.79 4.74
N GLY A 192 -15.62 7.10 5.48
CA GLY A 192 -16.54 8.20 5.13
C GLY A 192 -17.62 7.84 4.10
N TYR A 193 -17.60 6.60 3.58
CA TYR A 193 -18.64 6.06 2.70
C TYR A 193 -19.66 5.21 3.48
N THR A 194 -19.21 4.20 4.25
CA THR A 194 -20.10 3.34 5.05
C THR A 194 -20.78 4.11 6.18
N ILE A 195 -20.02 4.94 6.89
CA ILE A 195 -20.53 5.88 7.88
C ILE A 195 -20.08 7.27 7.45
N THR A 196 -21.04 8.16 7.26
CA THR A 196 -20.75 9.55 6.92
C THR A 196 -20.04 10.23 8.09
N LYS A 197 -19.14 11.18 7.80
CA LYS A 197 -18.33 11.87 8.81
C LYS A 197 -19.17 12.43 9.96
N ASP A 198 -20.34 12.99 9.64
CA ASP A 198 -21.22 13.67 10.61
C ASP A 198 -21.94 12.71 11.56
N GLN A 199 -21.98 11.41 11.22
CA GLN A 199 -22.54 10.35 12.07
C GLN A 199 -21.49 9.68 12.95
N ILE A 200 -20.20 9.99 12.76
CA ILE A 200 -19.11 9.44 13.58
C ILE A 200 -19.10 10.18 14.92
N PRO A 201 -19.19 9.47 16.06
CA PRO A 201 -19.12 10.12 17.37
C PRO A 201 -17.80 10.89 17.54
N ASP A 202 -17.85 12.06 18.20
CA ASP A 202 -16.70 12.97 18.34
C ASP A 202 -15.46 12.30 18.93
N TYR A 203 -15.63 11.33 19.83
CA TYR A 203 -14.54 10.60 20.45
C TYR A 203 -13.83 9.60 19.49
N LEU A 204 -14.43 9.24 18.36
CA LEU A 204 -13.85 8.37 17.33
C LEU A 204 -13.45 9.11 16.05
N ILE A 205 -13.69 10.41 15.94
CA ILE A 205 -13.43 11.16 14.70
C ILE A 205 -11.96 11.13 14.27
N TRP A 206 -11.03 10.95 15.21
CA TRP A 206 -9.60 10.84 14.92
C TRP A 206 -9.26 9.62 14.04
N LEU A 207 -10.04 8.54 14.13
CA LEU A 207 -9.93 7.35 13.27
C LEU A 207 -10.25 7.68 11.81
N TYR A 208 -11.23 8.55 11.57
CA TYR A 208 -11.52 9.03 10.22
C TYR A 208 -10.34 9.83 9.63
N TRP A 209 -9.74 10.72 10.42
CA TRP A 209 -8.61 11.54 9.98
C TRP A 209 -7.33 10.73 9.73
N GLY A 210 -7.15 9.61 10.44
CA GLY A 210 -6.03 8.69 10.24
C GLY A 210 -6.21 7.73 9.05
N ASN A 211 -7.39 7.66 8.44
CA ASN A 211 -7.68 6.72 7.37
C ASN A 211 -7.33 7.31 5.99
N PRO A 212 -6.33 6.78 5.27
CA PRO A 212 -5.96 7.29 3.94
C PRO A 212 -7.10 7.14 2.91
N ILE A 213 -8.01 6.17 3.07
CA ILE A 213 -9.15 5.99 2.16
C ILE A 213 -10.12 7.17 2.28
N ALA A 214 -10.36 7.68 3.48
CA ALA A 214 -11.24 8.83 3.70
C ALA A 214 -10.77 10.07 2.93
N TRP A 215 -9.45 10.29 2.90
CA TRP A 215 -8.84 11.35 2.11
C TRP A 215 -8.92 11.08 0.61
N GLY A 216 -8.74 9.83 0.20
CA GLY A 216 -8.90 9.43 -1.20
C GLY A 216 -10.29 9.71 -1.74
N ILE A 217 -11.32 9.23 -1.04
CA ILE A 217 -12.72 9.44 -1.39
C ILE A 217 -13.04 10.94 -1.42
N ARG A 218 -12.59 11.70 -0.42
CA ARG A 218 -12.82 13.15 -0.37
C ARG A 218 -12.12 13.90 -1.50
N ALA A 219 -10.89 13.54 -1.84
CA ALA A 219 -10.14 14.18 -2.93
C ALA A 219 -10.81 13.92 -4.29
N LEU A 220 -11.38 12.73 -4.48
CA LEU A 220 -12.06 12.38 -5.72
C LEU A 220 -13.47 12.95 -5.80
N ALA A 221 -14.19 13.00 -4.68
CA ALA A 221 -15.49 13.65 -4.55
C ALA A 221 -15.47 15.14 -4.93
N VAL A 222 -14.33 15.83 -4.76
CA VAL A 222 -14.15 17.24 -5.14
C VAL A 222 -13.78 17.39 -6.62
N ASN A 223 -13.31 16.33 -7.28
CA ASN A 223 -12.87 16.35 -8.69
C ASN A 223 -13.92 15.86 -9.69
N GLY A 224 -15.00 15.23 -9.23
CA GLY A 224 -16.18 14.88 -10.04
C GLY A 224 -17.19 16.01 -10.03
#